data_AF-A0A7S3USP9-F1
#
_entry.id   AF-A0A7S3USP9-F1
#
_cell.length_a   1.000
_cell.length_b   1.000
_cell.length_c   1.000
_cell.angle_alpha   90.00
_cell.angle_beta   90.00
_cell.angle_gamma   90.00
#
_symmetry.space_group_name_H-M   'P 1'
#
loop_
_entity.id
_entity.type
_entity.pdbx_description
1 polymer ?
#
loop_
_entity_poly.entity_id
_entity_poly.type
_entity_poly.pdbx_seq_one_letter_code
_entity_poly.pdbx_strand_id
1 'polypeptide(L)'
;MESKIFAGESNTAGTESKKWEEALNQAIPAIVVIRVCSVRAFDGEGSGFSTATGFIVDKEKGIVLTNRHVVTPGPVRADAIFLNKEEVDLVPIYRDPVHDFGFYRFDPAKVKFQTLREIP
;
A
#
# COMPACT_ATOMS: atom_id res chain seq x y z
N MET A 1 -61.75 9.40 4.84
CA MET A 1 -61.02 10.02 3.73
C MET A 1 -59.54 9.89 4.02
N GLU A 2 -58.81 9.42 3.02
CA GLU A 2 -57.55 8.70 3.09
C GLU A 2 -56.35 9.50 3.61
N SER A 3 -55.51 8.78 4.33
CA SER A 3 -54.11 9.09 4.62
C SER A 3 -53.25 9.10 3.36
N LYS A 4 -52.43 10.12 3.15
CA LYS A 4 -51.15 10.01 2.42
C LYS A 4 -50.08 10.85 3.09
N ILE A 5 -49.25 10.17 3.89
CA ILE A 5 -47.92 10.64 4.28
C ILE A 5 -47.01 10.38 3.08
N PHE A 6 -46.44 11.42 2.49
CA PHE A 6 -45.42 11.28 1.45
C PHE A 6 -44.07 10.98 2.09
N ALA A 7 -43.52 9.82 1.75
CA ALA A 7 -42.15 9.41 2.04
C ALA A 7 -41.17 10.00 1.02
N GLY A 8 -39.94 10.28 1.45
CA GLY A 8 -38.78 10.19 0.56
C GLY A 8 -37.79 11.36 0.53
N GLU A 9 -37.27 11.82 1.66
CA GLU A 9 -35.98 12.54 1.68
C GLU A 9 -34.82 11.55 1.93
N SER A 10 -34.36 10.98 0.82
CA SER A 10 -33.01 10.53 0.46
C SER A 10 -32.05 10.01 1.55
N ASN A 11 -32.07 8.69 1.75
CA ASN A 11 -31.09 7.86 2.49
C ASN A 11 -29.72 7.70 1.76
N THR A 12 -29.35 8.65 0.90
CA THR A 12 -28.20 8.54 -0.03
C THR A 12 -26.88 8.78 0.69
N ALA A 13 -26.81 9.79 1.58
CA ALA A 13 -25.60 10.10 2.34
C ALA A 13 -25.19 8.93 3.25
N GLY A 14 -26.15 8.28 3.92
CA GLY A 14 -25.89 7.10 4.76
C GLY A 14 -25.45 5.87 3.96
N THR A 15 -25.83 5.78 2.68
CA THR A 15 -25.43 4.69 1.78
C THR A 15 -24.01 4.92 1.23
N GLU A 16 -23.68 6.16 0.85
CA GLU A 16 -22.33 6.52 0.40
C GLU A 16 -21.29 6.41 1.53
N SER A 17 -21.64 6.81 2.75
CA SER A 17 -20.76 6.61 3.92
C SER A 17 -20.45 5.13 4.18
N LYS A 18 -21.45 4.24 4.01
CA LYS A 18 -21.24 2.79 4.17
C LYS A 18 -20.34 2.21 3.09
N LYS A 19 -20.56 2.57 1.82
CA LYS A 19 -19.69 2.15 0.71
C LYS A 19 -18.24 2.61 0.91
N TRP A 20 -18.05 3.84 1.39
CA TRP A 20 -16.74 4.37 1.71
C TRP A 20 -16.05 3.57 2.82
N GLU A 21 -16.77 3.27 3.90
CA GLU A 21 -16.26 2.45 4.99
C GLU A 21 -15.89 1.02 4.53
N GLU A 22 -16.71 0.42 3.66
CA GLU A 22 -16.42 -0.86 3.03
C GLU A 22 -15.15 -0.82 2.18
N ALA A 23 -14.97 0.22 1.36
CA ALA A 23 -13.78 0.40 0.54
C ALA A 23 -12.51 0.53 1.41
N LEU A 24 -12.59 1.29 2.51
CA LEU A 24 -11.49 1.42 3.46
C LEU A 24 -11.14 0.09 4.12
N ASN A 25 -12.15 -0.66 4.58
CA ASN A 25 -11.94 -1.96 5.21
C ASN A 25 -11.28 -2.98 4.26
N GLN A 26 -11.51 -2.85 2.95
CA GLN A 26 -10.86 -3.68 1.93
C GLN A 26 -9.44 -3.21 1.62
N ALA A 27 -9.22 -1.90 1.49
CA ALA A 27 -7.93 -1.34 1.08
C ALA A 27 -6.88 -1.33 2.19
N ILE A 28 -7.26 -1.01 3.44
CA ILE A 28 -6.32 -0.81 4.56
C ILE A 28 -5.38 -2.02 4.76
N PRO A 29 -5.83 -3.29 4.76
CA PRO A 29 -4.95 -4.43 4.97
C PRO A 29 -3.94 -4.67 3.82
N ALA A 30 -4.15 -4.04 2.66
CA ALA A 30 -3.23 -4.09 1.52
C ALA A 30 -2.17 -2.97 1.55
N ILE A 31 -2.24 -2.07 2.54
CA ILE A 31 -1.27 -0.98 2.73
C ILE A 31 -0.15 -1.46 3.65
N VAL A 32 1.09 -1.15 3.26
CA VAL A 32 2.28 -1.43 4.07
C VAL A 32 3.11 -0.16 4.25
N VAL A 33 3.81 -0.08 5.36
CA VAL A 33 4.85 0.93 5.56
C VAL A 33 6.17 0.36 5.06
N ILE A 34 6.89 1.09 4.22
CA ILE A 34 8.20 0.71 3.71
C ILE A 34 9.24 1.51 4.49
N ARG A 35 10.13 0.83 5.20
CA ARG A 35 11.37 1.46 5.68
C ARG A 35 12.46 1.27 4.63
N VAL A 36 13.19 2.34 4.35
CA VAL A 36 14.22 2.38 3.31
C VAL A 36 15.52 2.88 3.91
N CYS A 37 16.61 2.19 3.57
CA CYS A 37 17.97 2.57 3.89
C CYS A 37 18.79 2.64 2.60
N SER A 38 19.12 3.86 2.18
CA SER A 38 20.10 4.11 1.12
C SER A 38 21.49 3.96 1.72
N VAL A 39 22.14 2.83 1.43
CA VAL A 39 23.37 2.40 2.14
C VAL A 39 24.57 3.30 1.85
N ARG A 40 24.58 3.95 0.68
CA ARG A 40 25.62 4.89 0.26
C ARG A 40 25.04 5.93 -0.69
N ALA A 41 25.73 7.06 -0.83
CA ALA A 41 25.40 8.02 -1.87
C ALA A 41 25.57 7.37 -3.26
N PHE A 42 24.64 7.65 -4.17
CA PHE A 42 24.65 7.12 -5.53
C PHE A 42 23.83 8.02 -6.45
N ASP A 43 24.35 8.27 -7.66
CA ASP A 43 23.63 9.00 -8.73
C ASP A 43 22.99 10.34 -8.27
N GLY A 44 23.71 11.09 -7.44
CA GLY A 44 23.25 12.39 -6.91
C GLY A 44 22.36 12.32 -5.66
N GLU A 45 21.93 11.13 -5.24
CA GLU A 45 21.21 10.92 -3.98
C GLU A 45 22.18 10.56 -2.83
N GLY A 46 21.93 11.10 -1.64
CA GLY A 46 22.72 10.83 -0.44
C GLY A 46 22.36 9.50 0.24
N SER A 47 23.24 9.02 1.12
CA SER A 47 22.90 7.93 2.04
C SER A 47 21.93 8.42 3.11
N GLY A 48 21.05 7.54 3.59
CA GLY A 48 20.12 7.91 4.64
C GLY A 48 19.06 6.87 4.90
N PHE A 49 18.14 7.22 5.78
CA PHE A 49 16.97 6.43 6.11
C PHE A 49 15.71 7.24 5.83
N SER A 50 14.68 6.57 5.31
CA SER A 50 13.38 7.16 5.08
C SER A 50 12.28 6.12 5.28
N THR A 51 11.06 6.62 5.37
CA THR A 51 9.85 5.80 5.46
C THR A 51 8.89 6.25 4.36
N ALA A 52 8.20 5.28 3.77
CA ALA A 52 7.23 5.51 2.72
C ALA A 52 6.04 4.57 2.86
N THR A 53 5.06 4.72 1.97
CA THR A 53 3.90 3.83 1.88
C THR A 53 4.02 2.96 0.64
N GLY A 54 3.58 1.70 0.77
CA GLY A 54 3.43 0.77 -0.33
C GLY A 54 2.03 0.18 -0.36
N PHE A 55 1.62 -0.28 -1.54
CA PHE A 55 0.35 -0.95 -1.77
C PHE A 55 0.60 -2.32 -2.38
N ILE A 56 0.06 -3.37 -1.78
CA ILE A 56 0.16 -4.72 -2.33
C ILE A 56 -0.76 -4.81 -3.55
N VAL A 57 -0.17 -5.06 -4.72
CA VAL A 57 -0.90 -5.13 -6.00
C VAL A 57 -1.01 -6.56 -6.53
N ASP A 58 -0.18 -7.49 -6.02
CA ASP A 58 -0.29 -8.92 -6.30
C ASP A 58 0.13 -9.66 -5.02
N LYS A 59 -0.84 -10.22 -4.29
CA LYS A 59 -0.56 -10.92 -3.03
C LYS A 59 0.10 -12.28 -3.22
N GLU A 60 -0.08 -12.91 -4.38
CA GLU A 60 0.47 -14.24 -4.68
C GLU A 60 1.97 -14.15 -5.02
N LYS A 61 2.35 -13.12 -5.78
CA LYS A 61 3.75 -12.84 -6.12
C LYS A 61 4.46 -11.95 -5.11
N GLY A 62 3.72 -11.38 -4.16
CA GLY A 62 4.24 -10.48 -3.14
C GLY A 62 4.72 -9.14 -3.72
N ILE A 63 4.00 -8.58 -4.69
CA ILE A 63 4.39 -7.32 -5.36
C ILE A 63 3.79 -6.13 -4.63
N VAL A 64 4.64 -5.15 -4.34
CA VAL A 64 4.28 -3.89 -3.69
C VAL A 64 4.59 -2.74 -4.64
N LEU A 65 3.56 -1.96 -4.95
CA LEU A 65 3.67 -0.68 -5.67
C LEU A 65 4.01 0.44 -4.70
N THR A 66 4.96 1.29 -5.08
CA THR A 66 5.30 2.53 -4.35
C THR A 66 5.82 3.57 -5.33
N ASN A 67 6.25 4.73 -4.84
CA ASN A 67 6.85 5.76 -5.68
C ASN A 67 8.27 5.38 -6.13
N ARG A 68 8.70 5.91 -7.28
CA ARG A 68 10.03 5.63 -7.85
C ARG A 68 11.15 6.08 -6.92
N HIS A 69 10.97 7.23 -6.28
CA HIS A 69 11.96 7.79 -5.36
C HIS A 69 12.14 6.93 -4.09
N VAL A 70 11.18 6.06 -3.76
CA VAL A 70 11.26 5.11 -2.63
C VAL A 70 12.10 3.88 -2.99
N VAL A 71 12.13 3.50 -4.27
CA VAL A 71 13.01 2.43 -4.77
C VAL A 71 14.47 2.88 -4.74
N THR A 72 14.71 4.18 -4.90
CA THR A 72 16.03 4.83 -5.03
C THR A 72 16.79 4.36 -6.29
N PRO A 73 17.73 5.15 -6.84
CA PRO A 73 18.53 4.73 -8.00
C PRO A 73 19.68 3.79 -7.62
N GLY A 74 20.04 3.74 -6.33
CA GLY A 74 21.24 3.06 -5.84
C GLY A 74 20.98 1.81 -4.99
N PRO A 75 22.05 1.22 -4.42
CA PRO A 75 21.92 0.09 -3.50
C PRO A 75 21.09 0.45 -2.26
N VAL A 76 20.04 -0.33 -2.03
CA VAL A 76 19.03 -0.08 -1.00
C VAL A 76 18.78 -1.32 -0.15
N ARG A 77 18.51 -1.11 1.14
CA ARG A 77 17.90 -2.09 2.04
C ARG A 77 16.51 -1.59 2.38
N ALA A 78 15.50 -2.43 2.18
CA ALA A 78 14.13 -2.08 2.47
C ALA A 78 13.38 -3.24 3.12
N ASP A 79 12.39 -2.90 3.92
CA ASP A 79 11.50 -3.83 4.59
C ASP A 79 10.08 -3.27 4.65
N ALA A 80 9.09 -4.15 4.49
CA ALA A 80 7.67 -3.85 4.62
C ALA A 80 7.21 -4.19 6.04
N ILE A 81 6.56 -3.22 6.67
CA ILE A 81 5.85 -3.37 7.94
C ILE A 81 4.36 -3.42 7.63
N PHE A 82 3.75 -4.56 7.91
CA PHE A 82 2.31 -4.78 7.73
C PHE A 82 1.50 -4.12 8.86
N LEU A 83 0.17 -4.07 8.70
CA LEU A 83 -0.74 -3.50 9.70
C LEU A 83 -0.59 -4.15 11.08
N ASN A 84 -0.34 -5.46 11.12
CA ASN A 84 -0.10 -6.21 12.35
C ASN A 84 1.34 -6.06 12.91
N LYS A 85 2.18 -5.23 12.28
CA LYS A 85 3.59 -5.00 12.60
C LYS A 85 4.52 -6.18 12.31
N GLU A 86 4.09 -7.17 11.52
CA GLU A 86 5.04 -8.11 10.92
C GLU A 86 5.96 -7.36 9.96
N GLU A 87 7.23 -7.71 9.96
CA GLU A 87 8.25 -7.11 9.11
C GLU A 87 8.81 -8.16 8.15
N VAL A 88 8.90 -7.83 6.86
CA VAL A 88 9.50 -8.69 5.84
C VAL A 88 10.45 -7.91 4.94
N ASP A 89 11.53 -8.55 4.50
CA ASP A 89 12.46 -7.95 3.56
C ASP A 89 11.79 -7.64 2.21
N LEU A 90 12.16 -6.50 1.62
CA LEU A 90 11.76 -6.11 0.28
C LEU A 90 12.97 -6.12 -0.68
N VAL A 91 12.72 -6.58 -1.89
CA VAL A 91 13.69 -6.57 -3.00
C VAL A 91 13.15 -5.66 -4.10
N PRO A 92 13.90 -4.62 -4.53
CA PRO A 92 13.46 -3.78 -5.64
C PRO A 92 13.48 -4.62 -6.93
N ILE A 93 12.36 -4.66 -7.65
CA ILE A 93 12.24 -5.43 -8.90
C ILE A 93 12.04 -4.54 -10.13
N TYR A 94 11.60 -3.30 -9.93
CA TYR A 94 11.43 -2.34 -11.02
C TYR A 94 11.45 -0.91 -10.50
N ARG A 95 12.07 -0.03 -11.29
CA ARG A 95 12.07 1.42 -11.09
C ARG A 95 11.76 2.06 -12.43
N ASP A 96 10.64 2.77 -12.53
CA ASP A 96 10.25 3.36 -13.81
C ASP A 96 11.22 4.48 -14.23
N PRO A 97 11.61 4.59 -15.51
CA PRO A 97 12.53 5.64 -15.95
C PRO A 97 11.88 7.03 -16.02
N VAL A 98 10.56 7.11 -16.18
CA VAL A 98 9.86 8.36 -16.50
C VAL A 98 8.90 8.76 -15.39
N HIS A 99 8.00 7.86 -15.03
CA HIS A 99 6.92 8.06 -14.08
C HIS A 99 7.39 7.80 -12.64
N ASP A 100 6.73 8.40 -11.66
CA ASP A 100 7.09 8.25 -10.25
C ASP A 100 6.45 7.00 -9.61
N PHE A 101 6.70 5.83 -10.21
CA PHE A 101 6.36 4.54 -9.62
C PHE A 101 7.49 3.52 -9.69
N GLY A 102 7.41 2.53 -8.81
CA GLY A 102 8.33 1.40 -8.76
C GLY A 102 7.69 0.23 -8.04
N PHE A 103 8.34 -0.92 -8.16
CA PHE A 103 7.88 -2.16 -7.56
C PHE A 103 8.95 -2.78 -6.66
N TYR A 104 8.52 -3.15 -5.47
CA TYR A 104 9.23 -4.06 -4.58
C TYR A 104 8.57 -5.44 -4.60
N ARG A 105 9.33 -6.45 -4.20
CA ARG A 105 8.85 -7.81 -3.98
C ARG A 105 9.21 -8.27 -2.58
N PHE A 106 8.24 -8.82 -1.86
CA PHE A 106 8.47 -9.61 -0.63
C PHE A 106 8.19 -11.09 -0.89
N ASP A 107 8.54 -11.93 0.08
CA ASP A 107 8.17 -13.34 0.08
C ASP A 107 6.87 -13.52 0.90
N PRO A 108 5.72 -13.86 0.27
CA PRO A 108 4.46 -14.06 0.97
C PRO A 108 4.52 -15.13 2.07
N ALA A 109 5.40 -16.13 1.94
CA ALA A 109 5.54 -17.20 2.93
C ALA A 109 6.18 -16.71 4.25
N LYS A 110 6.80 -15.53 4.26
CA LYS A 110 7.35 -14.91 5.48
C LYS A 110 6.28 -14.21 6.32
N VAL A 111 5.09 -13.94 5.77
CA VAL A 111 3.97 -13.34 6.51
C VAL A 111 3.15 -14.45 7.14
N LYS A 112 3.11 -14.51 8.47
CA LYS A 112 2.57 -15.66 9.22
C LYS A 112 1.29 -15.34 9.98
N PHE A 113 1.12 -14.08 10.38
CA PHE A 113 0.07 -13.68 11.32
C PHE A 113 -0.98 -12.75 10.69
N GLN A 114 -0.75 -12.22 9.49
CA GLN A 114 -1.73 -11.45 8.72
C GLN A 114 -2.19 -12.18 7.46
N THR A 115 -3.50 -12.15 7.20
CA THR A 115 -4.04 -12.55 5.89
C THR A 115 -3.73 -11.46 4.88
N LEU A 116 -2.98 -11.82 3.82
CA LEU A 116 -2.63 -10.88 2.77
C LEU A 116 -3.86 -10.44 1.96
N ARG A 117 -3.90 -9.14 1.68
CA ARG A 117 -4.88 -8.50 0.78
C ARG A 117 -4.12 -7.71 -0.29
N GLU A 118 -4.77 -7.51 -1.41
CA GLU A 118 -4.31 -6.61 -2.47
C GLU A 118 -5.36 -5.52 -2.70
N ILE A 119 -4.96 -4.41 -3.31
CA ILE A 119 -5.87 -3.31 -3.63
C ILE A 119 -6.96 -3.83 -4.60
N PRO A 120 -8.24 -3.45 -4.43
CA PRO A 120 -9.33 -3.80 -5.34
C PRO A 120 -9.13 -3.34 -6.79
#